data_AF-A0A1Q5SNZ4-F1
#
_entry.id   AF-A0A1Q5SNZ4-F1
#
_cell.length_a   1.000
_cell.length_b   1.000
_cell.length_c   1.000
_cell.angle_alpha   90.00
_cell.angle_beta   90.00
_cell.angle_gamma   90.00
#
_symmetry.space_group_name_H-M   'P 1'
#
loop_
_entity.id
_entity.type
_entity.pdbx_description
1 polymer ?
#
loop_
_entity_poly.entity_id
_entity_poly.type
_entity_poly.pdbx_seq_one_letter_code
_entity_poly.pdbx_strand_id
1 'polypeptide(L)' 'MHRLLQLTVPVWLKNVEQLERWKEQFIMILWQMFPIGEYEKRVQCQSLFPHVKSAMSQRPDSQDSLQKWATLLYKGAWYA' A
#
# COMPACT_ATOMS: atom_id res chain seq x y z
N MET A 1 -19.79 9.13 29.92
CA MET A 1 -18.86 8.46 28.99
C MET A 1 -17.90 7.61 29.81
N HIS A 2 -17.97 6.28 29.69
CA HIS A 2 -17.31 5.35 30.62
C HIS A 2 -15.77 5.38 30.52
N ARG A 3 -15.11 5.26 31.68
CA ARG A 3 -13.65 5.28 31.89
C ARG A 3 -12.86 4.30 31.00
N LEU A 4 -13.49 3.20 30.58
CA LEU A 4 -12.90 2.23 29.66
C LEU A 4 -12.71 2.81 28.26
N LEU A 5 -13.70 3.57 27.74
CA LEU A 5 -13.61 4.21 26.42
C LEU A 5 -12.52 5.29 26.38
N GLN A 6 -12.28 5.98 27.50
CA GLN A 6 -11.22 6.99 27.60
C GLN A 6 -9.81 6.40 27.48
N LEU A 7 -9.63 5.14 27.85
CA LEU A 7 -8.34 4.45 27.77
C LEU A 7 -8.16 3.71 26.44
N THR A 8 -9.25 3.19 25.85
CA THR A 8 -9.18 2.42 24.62
C THR A 8 -9.08 3.28 23.37
N VAL A 9 -9.73 4.45 23.34
CA VAL A 9 -9.73 5.33 22.15
C VAL A 9 -8.32 5.84 21.79
N PRO A 10 -7.49 6.33 22.73
CA PRO A 10 -6.13 6.78 22.40
C PRO A 10 -5.22 5.65 21.89
N VAL A 11 -5.37 4.44 22.41
CA VAL A 11 -4.62 3.26 21.95
C VAL A 11 -5.07 2.86 20.53
N TRP A 12 -6.39 2.87 20.29
CA TRP A 12 -6.94 2.61 18.97
C TRP A 12 -6.47 3.64 17.94
N LEU A 13 -6.51 4.93 18.25
CA LEU A 13 -6.02 6.00 17.37
C LEU A 13 -4.54 5.82 17.03
N LYS A 14 -3.70 5.51 18.02
CA LYS A 14 -2.27 5.22 17.77
C LYS A 14 -2.08 4.01 16.85
N ASN A 15 -2.89 2.96 17.03
CA ASN A 15 -2.81 1.78 16.18
C ASN A 15 -3.26 2.08 14.74
N VAL A 16 -4.28 2.92 14.56
CA VAL A 16 -4.73 3.40 13.24
C VAL A 16 -3.63 4.22 12.57
N GLU A 17 -3.00 5.16 13.29
CA GLU A 17 -1.88 5.94 12.76
C GLU A 17 -0.69 5.05 12.36
N GLN A 18 -0.37 4.02 13.16
CA GLN A 18 0.67 3.06 12.82
C GLN A 18 0.29 2.23 11.59
N LEU A 19 -0.96 1.79 11.49
CA LEU A 19 -1.47 1.04 10.34
C LEU A 19 -1.33 1.87 9.05
N GLU A 20 -1.67 3.15 9.10
CA GLU A 20 -1.50 4.08 7.98
C GLU A 20 -0.04 4.20 7.55
N ARG A 21 0.89 4.33 8.50
CA ARG A 21 2.33 4.33 8.20
C ARG A 21 2.78 3.04 7.51
N TRP A 22 2.33 1.88 7.99
CA TRP A 22 2.67 0.59 7.38
C TRP A 22 2.08 0.43 5.98
N LYS A 23 0.87 0.93 5.75
CA LYS A 23 0.23 0.96 4.44
C LYS A 23 1.03 1.79 3.44
N GLU A 24 1.47 2.98 3.85
CA GLU A 24 2.33 3.83 3.00
C GLU A 24 3.66 3.17 2.68
N GLN A 25 4.32 2.55 3.68
CA GLN A 25 5.56 1.81 3.47
C GLN A 25 5.37 0.62 2.52
N PHE A 26 4.29 -0.14 2.69
CA PHE A 26 3.94 -1.24 1.81
C PHE A 26 3.80 -0.79 0.35
N ILE A 27 3.07 0.30 0.10
CA ILE A 27 2.90 0.88 -1.23
C ILE A 27 4.23 1.37 -1.80
N MET A 28 5.04 2.05 -1.00
CA MET A 28 6.33 2.58 -1.43
C MET A 28 7.28 1.46 -1.87
N ILE A 29 7.42 0.42 -1.05
CA ILE A 29 8.26 -0.74 -1.36
C ILE A 29 7.75 -1.43 -2.62
N LEU A 30 6.44 -1.65 -2.71
CA LEU A 30 5.86 -2.34 -3.86
C LEU A 30 5.99 -1.52 -5.15
N TRP A 31 5.81 -0.20 -5.08
CA TRP A 31 6.01 0.71 -6.20
C TRP A 31 7.46 0.72 -6.73
N GLN A 32 8.43 0.66 -5.81
CA GLN A 32 9.85 0.62 -6.14
C GLN A 32 10.27 -0.73 -6.73
N MET A 33 9.74 -1.82 -6.19
CA MET A 33 10.07 -3.18 -6.61
C MET A 33 9.34 -3.60 -7.89
N PHE A 34 8.15 -3.05 -8.17
CA PHE A 34 7.37 -3.42 -9.35
C PHE A 34 7.96 -2.78 -10.62
N PRO A 35 8.57 -3.57 -11.51
CA PRO A 35 9.33 -3.04 -12.63
C PRO A 35 8.42 -2.46 -13.72
N ILE A 36 8.99 -1.60 -14.57
CA ILE A 36 8.33 -1.08 -15.77
C ILE A 36 9.01 -1.72 -16.98
N GLY A 37 8.32 -2.62 -17.66
CA GLY A 37 8.76 -3.18 -18.93
C GLY A 37 10.01 -4.09 -18.87
N GLU A 38 10.30 -4.68 -20.03
CA GLU A 38 11.22 -5.78 -20.33
C GLU A 38 10.72 -7.19 -20.01
N TYR A 39 10.89 -8.07 -21.00
CA TYR A 39 10.42 -9.46 -21.01
C TYR A 39 11.08 -10.31 -19.91
N GLU A 40 12.32 -9.97 -19.51
CA GLU A 40 13.03 -10.62 -18.39
C GLU A 40 12.41 -10.31 -17.02
N LYS A 41 11.70 -9.18 -16.90
CA LYS A 41 11.08 -8.76 -15.64
C LYS A 41 9.68 -9.34 -15.43
N ARG A 42 9.19 -10.16 -16.38
CA ARG A 42 7.85 -10.78 -16.33
C ARG A 42 7.69 -11.73 -15.15
N VAL A 43 8.74 -12.47 -14.78
CA VAL A 43 8.74 -13.39 -13.62
C VAL A 43 8.61 -12.61 -12.31
N GLN A 44 9.29 -11.46 -12.21
CA GLN A 44 9.19 -10.57 -11.06
C GLN A 44 7.81 -9.89 -10.99
N CYS A 45 7.27 -9.42 -12.12
CA CYS A 45 5.90 -8.91 -12.15
C CYS A 45 4.90 -9.98 -11.71
N GLN A 46 5.06 -11.23 -12.17
CA GLN A 46 4.17 -12.34 -11.81
C GLN A 46 4.21 -12.64 -10.32
N SER A 47 5.38 -12.67 -9.70
CA SER A 47 5.51 -12.90 -8.25
C SER A 47 4.95 -11.73 -7.44
N LEU A 48 5.09 -10.49 -7.93
CA LEU A 48 4.63 -9.28 -7.22
C LEU A 48 3.15 -8.95 -7.47
N PHE A 49 2.54 -9.44 -8.55
CA PHE A 49 1.18 -9.07 -8.94
C PHE A 49 0.09 -9.38 -7.89
N PRO A 50 0.13 -10.49 -7.13
CA PRO A 50 -0.78 -10.71 -6.01
C PRO A 50 -0.72 -9.58 -4.96
N HIS A 51 0.46 -9.01 -4.73
CA HIS A 51 0.64 -7.89 -3.81
C HIS A 51 0.07 -6.59 -4.40
N VAL A 52 0.15 -6.40 -5.71
CA VAL A 52 -0.52 -5.27 -6.41
C VAL A 52 -2.04 -5.36 -6.26
N LYS A 53 -2.63 -6.55 -6.38
CA LYS A 53 -4.07 -6.74 -6.13
C LYS A 53 -4.45 -6.38 -4.69
N SER A 54 -3.63 -6.78 -3.72
CA SER A 54 -3.83 -6.41 -2.30
C SER A 54 -3.76 -4.89 -2.10
N ALA A 55 -2.85 -4.21 -2.81
CA ALA A 55 -2.70 -2.75 -2.74
C ALA A 55 -3.91 -1.98 -3.28
N MET A 56 -4.74 -2.58 -4.15
CA MET A 56 -5.94 -1.90 -4.71
C MET A 56 -6.93 -1.46 -3.63
N SER A 57 -7.07 -2.25 -2.55
CA SER A 57 -7.95 -1.93 -1.43
C SER A 57 -7.31 -1.00 -0.39
N GLN A 58 -6.04 -0.66 -0.58
CA GLN A 58 -5.21 0.06 0.39
C GLN A 58 -4.84 1.44 -0.14
N ARG A 59 -5.83 2.29 -0.40
CA ARG A 59 -5.59 3.67 -0.82
C ARG A 59 -4.88 4.45 0.30
N PRO A 60 -3.73 5.10 0.04
CA PRO A 60 -3.04 5.92 1.02
C PRO A 60 -3.64 7.32 1.12
N ASP A 61 -3.43 7.95 2.27
CA ASP A 61 -3.97 9.28 2.58
C ASP A 61 -3.01 10.42 2.18
N SER A 62 -1.70 10.19 2.25
CA SER A 62 -0.72 11.20 1.82
C SER A 62 -0.65 11.35 0.31
N GLN A 63 -0.55 12.60 -0.15
CA GLN A 63 -0.52 12.95 -1.57
C GLN A 63 0.65 12.31 -2.32
N ASP A 64 1.83 12.25 -1.70
CA ASP A 64 3.01 11.60 -2.29
C ASP A 64 2.80 10.08 -2.46
N SER A 65 2.29 9.41 -1.42
CA SER A 65 1.95 7.98 -1.50
C SER A 65 0.83 7.72 -2.49
N LEU A 66 -0.12 8.66 -2.66
CA LEU A 66 -1.21 8.55 -3.62
C LEU A 66 -0.69 8.48 -5.06
N GLN A 67 0.29 9.32 -5.41
CA GLN A 67 0.89 9.31 -6.74
C GLN A 67 1.63 7.99 -7.01
N LYS A 68 2.38 7.49 -6.02
CA LYS A 68 3.08 6.20 -6.11
C LYS A 68 2.10 5.04 -6.24
N TRP A 69 1.01 5.07 -5.47
CA TRP A 69 -0.07 4.09 -5.54
C TRP A 69 -0.74 4.08 -6.91
N ALA A 70 -1.13 5.24 -7.45
CA ALA A 70 -1.72 5.33 -8.77
C ALA A 70 -0.77 4.80 -9.86
N THR A 71 0.51 5.14 -9.76
CA THR A 71 1.54 4.64 -10.68
C THR A 71 1.68 3.12 -10.58
N LEU A 72 1.70 2.56 -9.37
CA LEU A 72 1.76 1.11 -9.14
C LEU A 72 0.56 0.40 -9.77
N LEU A 73 -0.65 0.92 -9.59
CA LEU A 73 -1.85 0.35 -10.19
C LEU A 73 -1.82 0.39 -11.72
N TYR A 74 -1.34 1.50 -12.28
CA TYR A 74 -1.12 1.61 -13.72
C TYR A 74 -0.13 0.56 -14.24
N LYS A 75 1.00 0.36 -13.55
CA LYS A 75 1.98 -0.70 -13.91
C LYS A 75 1.36 -2.09 -13.81
N GLY A 76 0.56 -2.35 -12.78
CA GLY A 76 -0.15 -3.61 -12.59
C GLY A 76 -1.17 -3.88 -13.69
N ALA A 77 -1.93 -2.85 -14.09
CA ALA A 77 -2.89 -2.93 -15.20
C ALA A 77 -2.21 -3.18 -16.55
N TRP A 78 -1.02 -2.60 -16.77
CA TRP A 78 -0.24 -2.85 -17.98
C TRP A 78 0.32 -4.29 -18.06
N TYR A 79 0.59 -4.90 -16.90
CA TYR A 79 1.08 -6.27 -16.82
C TYR A 79 -0.03 -7.33 -17.04
N ALA A 80 -1.24 -7.07 -16.55
CA ALA A 80 -2.39 -7.99 -16.57
C ALA A 80 -2.95 -8.21 -17.97
#